data_AF-A0A8J3E4C8-F1
#
_entry.id   AF-A0A8J3E4C8-F1
#
_cell.length_a   1.000
_cell.length_b   1.000
_cell.length_c   1.000
_cell.angle_alpha   90.00
_cell.angle_beta   90.00
_cell.angle_gamma   90.00
#
_symmetry.space_group_name_H-M   'P 1'
#
loop_
_entity.id
_entity.type
_entity.pdbx_description
1 polymer ?
#
loop_
_entity_poly.entity_id
_entity_poly.type
_entity_poly.pdbx_seq_one_letter_code
_entity_poly.pdbx_strand_id
1 'polypeptide(L)'
;MFVATGAVAAGKLRFWNQTTSTIVELYLAPAGTEKWGPNQCENDKDKAVDGDERLQLTGVAAGRYDVKLVEKSGRRCLVRDVELKADGPYAFALAEEDLKDCKP
;
A
#
# COMPACT_ATOMS: atom_id res chain seq x y z
N MET A 1 35.73 -4.01 -12.48
CA MET A 1 34.39 -3.52 -12.87
C MET A 1 33.60 -3.37 -11.57
N PHE A 2 33.44 -2.13 -11.09
CA PHE A 2 32.70 -1.86 -9.85
C PHE A 2 31.21 -1.86 -10.17
N VAL A 3 30.47 -2.83 -9.64
CA VAL A 3 29.01 -2.78 -9.64
C VAL A 3 28.62 -1.77 -8.56
N ALA A 4 28.26 -0.56 -8.98
CA ALA A 4 27.61 0.39 -8.11
C ALA A 4 26.20 -0.12 -7.82
N THR A 5 26.01 -0.83 -6.71
CA THR A 5 24.69 -0.95 -6.10
C THR A 5 24.33 0.43 -5.59
N GLY A 6 23.67 1.22 -6.44
CA GLY A 6 23.00 2.43 -6.00
C GLY A 6 21.92 2.01 -5.01
N ALA A 7 22.18 2.21 -3.72
CA ALA A 7 21.11 2.31 -2.75
C ALA A 7 20.30 3.54 -3.18
N VAL A 8 19.22 3.30 -3.93
CA VAL A 8 18.19 4.32 -4.16
C VAL A 8 17.82 4.78 -2.76
N ALA A 9 18.04 6.06 -2.46
CA ALA A 9 17.58 6.62 -1.20
C ALA A 9 16.14 6.15 -1.03
N ALA A 10 15.85 5.44 0.05
CA ALA A 10 14.50 4.96 0.34
C ALA A 10 13.65 6.22 0.56
N GLY A 11 13.15 6.80 -0.54
CA GLY A 11 12.11 7.80 -0.51
C GLY A 11 11.01 7.20 0.36
N LYS A 12 10.55 7.95 1.35
CA LYS A 12 9.52 7.48 2.27
C LYS A 12 8.26 7.21 1.47
N LEU A 13 8.11 5.98 0.97
CA LEU A 13 6.92 5.57 0.25
C LEU A 13 5.77 5.62 1.23
N ARG A 14 4.69 6.25 0.80
CA ARG A 14 3.48 6.39 1.60
C ARG A 14 2.26 5.93 0.82
N PHE A 15 1.38 5.22 1.48
CA PHE A 15 0.01 5.00 1.00
C PHE A 15 -0.87 6.15 1.51
N TRP A 16 -1.79 6.64 0.69
CA TRP A 16 -2.84 7.58 1.13
C TRP A 16 -4.21 6.90 1.01
N ASN A 17 -4.87 6.70 2.15
CA ASN A 17 -6.25 6.23 2.18
C ASN A 17 -7.19 7.38 1.84
N GLN A 18 -7.70 7.44 0.61
CA GLN A 18 -8.70 8.44 0.20
C GLN A 18 -10.13 7.91 0.27
N THR A 19 -10.33 6.73 0.88
CA THR A 19 -11.66 6.20 1.18
C THR A 19 -12.23 6.88 2.44
N THR A 20 -13.51 6.65 2.72
CA THR A 20 -14.14 7.09 3.99
C THR A 20 -14.00 6.05 5.10
N SER A 21 -13.47 4.87 4.80
CA SER A 21 -13.36 3.75 5.72
C SER A 21 -11.99 3.70 6.38
N THR A 22 -11.94 3.37 7.66
CA THR A 22 -10.69 2.99 8.32
C THR A 22 -10.21 1.64 7.77
N ILE A 23 -8.98 1.59 7.27
CA ILE A 23 -8.30 0.36 6.84
C ILE A 23 -7.50 -0.20 8.02
N VAL A 24 -7.68 -1.48 8.32
CA VAL A 24 -7.01 -2.17 9.46
C VAL A 24 -5.99 -3.21 9.00
N GLU A 25 -6.05 -3.63 7.73
CA GLU A 25 -5.01 -4.43 7.12
C GLU A 25 -4.71 -3.93 5.71
N LEU A 26 -3.43 -3.82 5.35
CA LEU A 26 -2.95 -3.45 4.02
C LEU A 26 -1.77 -4.33 3.64
N TYR A 27 -1.89 -5.09 2.55
CA TYR A 27 -0.83 -5.98 2.05
C TYR A 27 -0.50 -5.67 0.61
N LEU A 28 0.78 -5.85 0.28
CA LEU A 28 1.32 -5.64 -1.05
C LEU A 28 1.99 -6.94 -1.53
N ALA A 29 1.68 -7.36 -2.75
CA ALA A 29 2.40 -8.41 -3.46
C ALA A 29 2.87 -7.85 -4.81
N PRO A 30 4.08 -8.17 -5.30
CA PRO A 30 4.46 -7.83 -6.68
C PRO A 30 3.35 -8.25 -7.65
N ALA A 31 3.00 -7.39 -8.61
CA ALA A 31 1.81 -7.56 -9.44
C ALA A 31 1.74 -8.94 -10.10
N GLY A 32 0.55 -9.56 -10.06
CA GLY A 32 0.32 -10.89 -10.62
C GLY A 32 0.93 -12.05 -9.82
N THR A 33 1.52 -11.79 -8.64
CA THR A 33 2.02 -12.82 -7.73
C THR A 33 1.14 -12.95 -6.50
N GLU A 34 1.24 -14.09 -5.80
CA GLU A 34 0.60 -14.30 -4.49
C GLU A 34 1.59 -14.17 -3.32
N LYS A 35 2.73 -13.53 -3.57
CA LYS A 35 3.80 -13.35 -2.58
C LYS A 35 3.51 -12.10 -1.73
N TRP A 36 2.52 -12.23 -0.86
CA TRP A 36 2.10 -11.16 0.03
C TRP A 36 3.18 -10.83 1.08
N GLY A 37 3.51 -9.55 1.19
CA GLY A 37 4.33 -9.02 2.27
C GLY A 37 3.57 -8.90 3.60
N PRO A 38 4.19 -8.32 4.63
CA PRO A 38 3.56 -8.10 5.93
C PRO A 38 2.46 -7.02 5.87
N ASN A 39 1.55 -7.05 6.85
CA ASN A 39 0.54 -6.01 7.04
C ASN A 39 1.22 -4.65 7.28
N GLN A 40 1.01 -3.69 6.38
CA GLN A 40 1.60 -2.37 6.46
C GLN A 40 0.92 -1.48 7.51
N CYS A 41 -0.33 -1.74 7.90
CA CYS A 41 -1.01 -0.99 8.96
C CYS A 41 -0.26 -1.13 10.30
N GLU A 42 0.48 -2.24 10.52
CA GLU A 42 1.35 -2.43 11.70
C GLU A 42 2.48 -1.38 11.81
N ASN A 43 2.75 -0.62 10.75
CA ASN A 43 3.69 0.49 10.78
C ASN A 43 3.10 1.75 11.45
N ASP A 44 1.77 1.83 11.59
CA ASP A 44 1.12 2.92 12.31
C ASP A 44 1.02 2.63 13.81
N LYS A 45 0.96 3.69 14.61
CA LYS A 45 0.85 3.63 16.06
C LYS A 45 -0.45 2.96 16.50
N ASP A 46 -1.54 3.21 15.79
CA ASP A 46 -2.87 2.65 16.12
C ASP A 46 -3.20 1.37 15.33
N LYS A 47 -2.29 0.95 14.45
CA LYS A 47 -2.41 -0.22 13.57
C LYS A 47 -3.58 -0.11 12.58
N ALA A 48 -3.96 1.11 12.22
CA ALA A 48 -5.01 1.40 11.26
C ALA A 48 -4.59 2.58 10.37
N VAL A 49 -5.42 2.88 9.37
CA VAL A 49 -5.27 4.06 8.52
C VAL A 49 -6.65 4.63 8.31
N ASP A 50 -6.95 5.76 8.94
CA ASP A 50 -8.24 6.43 8.80
C ASP A 50 -8.42 7.03 7.40
N GLY A 51 -9.65 7.43 7.09
CA GLY A 51 -9.93 8.17 5.87
C GLY A 51 -9.14 9.48 5.85
N ASP A 52 -8.55 9.80 4.69
CA ASP A 52 -7.65 10.93 4.46
C ASP A 52 -6.27 10.85 5.18
N GLU A 53 -5.90 9.69 5.71
CA GLU A 53 -4.61 9.48 6.37
C GLU A 53 -3.53 8.89 5.43
N ARG A 54 -2.27 9.25 5.71
CA ARG A 54 -1.10 8.70 5.01
C ARG A 54 -0.29 7.73 5.88
N LEU A 55 -0.19 6.49 5.44
CA LEU A 55 0.60 5.44 6.07
C LEU A 55 2.01 5.39 5.49
N GLN A 56 3.04 5.31 6.33
CA GLN A 56 4.40 5.02 5.88
C GLN A 56 4.56 3.53 5.57
N LEU A 57 5.05 3.21 4.37
CA LEU A 57 5.36 1.84 3.95
C LEU A 57 6.79 1.46 4.38
N THR A 58 6.98 0.18 4.71
CA THR A 58 8.27 -0.37 5.14
C THR A 58 8.61 -1.64 4.37
N GLY A 59 9.88 -1.79 3.96
CA GLY A 59 10.32 -2.95 3.18
C GLY A 59 9.76 -3.04 1.76
N VAL A 60 9.19 -1.94 1.24
CA VAL A 60 8.58 -1.84 -0.09
C VAL A 60 9.42 -0.91 -0.96
N ALA A 61 9.63 -1.27 -2.22
CA ALA A 61 10.23 -0.41 -3.24
C ALA A 61 9.19 0.02 -4.28
N ALA A 62 9.47 1.11 -5.00
CA ALA A 62 8.66 1.52 -6.14
C ALA A 62 8.54 0.40 -7.19
N GLY A 63 7.40 0.32 -7.87
CA GLY A 63 7.08 -0.79 -8.78
C GLY A 63 5.58 -1.02 -8.90
N ARG A 64 5.17 -2.15 -9.47
CA ARG A 64 3.75 -2.53 -9.63
C ARG A 64 3.36 -3.63 -8.66
N TYR A 65 2.23 -3.46 -7.99
CA TYR A 65 1.75 -4.33 -6.93
C TYR A 65 0.27 -4.65 -7.06
N ASP A 66 -0.11 -5.84 -6.61
CA ASP A 66 -1.47 -6.10 -6.18
C ASP A 66 -1.60 -5.67 -4.72
N VAL A 67 -2.69 -4.98 -4.40
CA VAL A 67 -2.98 -4.40 -3.08
C VAL A 67 -4.21 -5.08 -2.49
N LYS A 68 -4.04 -5.75 -1.36
CA LYS A 68 -5.17 -6.26 -0.57
C LYS A 68 -5.38 -5.34 0.62
N LEU A 69 -6.63 -5.00 0.90
CA LEU A 69 -6.99 -4.26 2.10
C LEU A 69 -8.19 -4.86 2.81
N VAL A 70 -8.25 -4.65 4.12
CA VAL A 70 -9.38 -4.98 4.98
C VAL A 70 -9.80 -3.71 5.71
N GLU A 71 -11.06 -3.34 5.56
CA GLU A 71 -11.67 -2.24 6.29
C GLU A 71 -12.09 -2.68 7.69
N LYS A 72 -12.23 -1.73 8.61
CA LYS A 72 -12.74 -1.96 9.96
C LYS A 72 -14.14 -2.62 10.00
N SER A 73 -14.91 -2.45 8.93
CA SER A 73 -16.21 -3.11 8.72
C SER A 73 -16.10 -4.62 8.48
N GLY A 74 -14.91 -5.12 8.16
CA GLY A 74 -14.65 -6.48 7.69
C GLY A 74 -14.62 -6.62 6.16
N ARG A 75 -15.06 -5.59 5.40
CA ARG A 75 -15.02 -5.60 3.94
C ARG A 75 -13.57 -5.72 3.46
N ARG A 76 -13.31 -6.68 2.58
CA ARG A 76 -11.99 -6.98 2.00
C ARG A 76 -12.00 -6.65 0.53
N CYS A 77 -11.03 -5.91 0.04
CA CYS A 77 -10.90 -5.56 -1.37
C CYS A 77 -9.52 -5.99 -1.92
N LEU A 78 -9.47 -6.23 -3.23
CA LEU A 78 -8.24 -6.53 -3.96
C LEU A 78 -8.16 -5.62 -5.18
N VAL A 79 -7.17 -4.73 -5.20
CA VAL A 79 -6.89 -3.85 -6.32
C VAL A 79 -5.62 -4.37 -7.00
N ARG A 80 -5.68 -4.64 -8.30
CA ARG A 80 -4.57 -5.23 -9.04
C ARG A 80 -3.76 -4.19 -9.79
N ASP A 81 -2.49 -4.48 -10.01
CA ASP A 81 -1.58 -3.72 -10.89
C ASP A 81 -1.49 -2.20 -10.56
N VAL A 82 -1.39 -1.89 -9.27
CA VAL A 82 -1.21 -0.53 -8.75
C VAL A 82 0.26 -0.11 -8.88
N GLU A 83 0.51 1.05 -9.47
CA GLU A 83 1.84 1.64 -9.57
C GLU A 83 2.19 2.41 -8.30
N LEU A 84 3.32 2.05 -7.68
CA LEU A 84 3.93 2.76 -6.55
C LEU A 84 5.10 3.61 -7.06
N LYS A 85 4.99 4.92 -6.91
CA LYS A 85 5.99 5.91 -7.34
C LYS A 85 6.87 6.38 -6.18
N ALA A 86 8.13 6.71 -6.46
CA ALA A 86 9.04 7.26 -5.45
C ALA A 86 9.14 8.80 -5.50
N ASP A 87 8.65 9.40 -6.58
CA ASP A 87 8.72 10.81 -6.90
C ASP A 87 7.37 11.49 -6.66
N GLY A 88 6.98 11.60 -5.39
CA GLY A 88 5.73 12.25 -5.03
C GLY A 88 5.52 12.42 -3.52
N PRO A 89 4.46 13.16 -3.12
CA PRO A 89 4.07 13.28 -1.72
C PRO A 89 3.57 11.96 -1.10
N TYR A 90 3.18 11.01 -1.96
CA TYR A 90 2.80 9.63 -1.64
C TYR A 90 3.15 8.73 -2.83
N ALA A 91 3.28 7.44 -2.57
CA ALA A 91 3.62 6.45 -3.57
C ALA A 91 2.41 6.00 -4.39
N PHE A 92 1.27 5.86 -3.72
CA PHE A 92 -0.03 5.60 -4.33
C PHE A 92 -1.14 6.04 -3.37
N ALA A 93 -2.33 6.23 -3.91
CA ALA A 93 -3.55 6.47 -3.17
C ALA A 93 -4.64 5.52 -3.67
N LEU A 94 -5.61 5.21 -2.82
CA LEU A 94 -6.83 4.50 -3.23
C LEU A 94 -8.04 5.30 -2.74
N ALA A 95 -8.86 5.75 -3.69
CA ALA A 95 -10.18 6.31 -3.44
C ALA A 95 -11.25 5.21 -3.54
N GLU A 96 -12.49 5.53 -3.17
CA GLU A 96 -13.59 4.56 -3.20
C GLU A 96 -13.79 3.94 -4.60
N GLU A 97 -13.60 4.73 -5.65
CA GLU A 97 -13.74 4.30 -7.05
C GLU A 97 -12.61 3.36 -7.53
N ASP A 98 -11.48 3.34 -6.82
CA ASP A 98 -10.36 2.44 -7.10
C ASP A 98 -10.56 1.06 -6.49
N LEU A 99 -11.43 0.93 -5.48
CA LEU A 99 -11.68 -0.35 -4.81
C LEU A 99 -12.35 -1.34 -5.77
N LYS A 100 -11.73 -2.51 -5.94
CA LYS A 100 -12.21 -3.61 -6.79
C LYS A 100 -12.28 -4.92 -6.01
N ASP A 101 -13.03 -5.86 -6.56
CA ASP A 101 -13.16 -7.23 -6.07
C ASP A 101 -13.53 -7.33 -4.58
N CYS A 102 -14.33 -6.38 -4.10
CA CYS A 102 -14.68 -6.27 -2.69
C CYS A 102 -15.68 -7.33 -2.23
N LYS A 103 -15.46 -7.90 -1.04
CA LYS A 103 -16.31 -8.93 -0.41
C LYS A 103 -16.44 -8.68 1.10
N PRO A 104 -17.54 -9.11 1.73
CA PRO A 104 -17.65 -9.16 3.19
C PRO A 104 -16.59 -10.04 3.86
#